data_AF-A0A7C5P425-F1
#
_entry.id   AF-A0A7C5P425-F1
#
_cell.length_a   1.000
_cell.length_b   1.000
_cell.length_c   1.000
_cell.angle_alpha   90.00
_cell.angle_beta   90.00
_cell.angle_gamma   90.00
#
_symmetry.space_group_name_H-M   'P 1'
#
loop_
_entity.id
_entity.type
_entity.pdbx_description
1 polymer ?
#
loop_
_entity_poly.entity_id
_entity_poly.type
_entity_poly.pdbx_seq_one_letter_code
_entity_poly.pdbx_strand_id
1 'polypeptide(L)'
;MEYSGLAGHKQSIILEEIMPNPTSPTALEVDGQSLTLEAVAQVARAGRPVALASTARKSMVDSYQRLHARIKDGARIYGVTTGFGVLADREVRGELALQISNNLLLSHAAALGKPLPRDVVRAAMLIRANSLAKGHSGVRPEVPETLLAMLNHDLVPWIPSQGSLGSSGDLAQLAHLALSLTDVGPRGEDLSVAKIWYQGQLMPAAEALQAAGIERLTLEPKEGLALINGATFTAAMLALACTEARDVLLSSEAAAALSLEALRAVSGAFDMRIHEARPHVGQIAVAARIRQWLAGSQWLDSTSRLQDAYSLRCIPQVLGPAWDALDFASHVALTEINAATDNPLIFGDDVISGGNFHGEPLGQAADFLKIALSEVAAIAERRVYRLLSGHTNDGLPPMLVADPQLAGVRSGLMLLQYTAASLVLENQTLAGPDSARSLPTSAGQEDHNANATTATRHLHQILDNLARVVAIELICAAQAVDLRMPSMKGQELGKGTRAAWDLVRSQVPFAAEEMPFSEHIEELAAKLRSGQWLQALHHRLG
;
A
#
# COMPACT_ATOMS: atom_id res chain seq x y z
N MET A 1 16.12 -32.11 -2.87
CA MET A 1 15.88 -31.00 -3.81
C MET A 1 16.37 -29.74 -3.14
N GLU A 2 17.42 -29.16 -3.71
CA GLU A 2 18.28 -28.16 -3.08
C GLU A 2 17.60 -26.79 -2.96
N TYR A 3 17.55 -26.26 -1.73
CA TYR A 3 17.27 -24.85 -1.44
C TYR A 3 18.55 -24.03 -1.70
N SER A 4 18.85 -23.71 -2.96
CA SER A 4 20.04 -22.93 -3.35
C SER A 4 19.71 -21.62 -4.09
N GLY A 5 18.45 -21.14 -4.03
CA GLY A 5 18.00 -19.94 -4.75
C GLY A 5 18.21 -18.58 -4.05
N LEU A 6 18.68 -18.53 -2.80
CA LEU A 6 18.72 -17.29 -2.00
C LEU A 6 19.94 -16.37 -2.27
N ALA A 7 20.74 -16.63 -3.30
CA ALA A 7 21.98 -15.88 -3.58
C ALA A 7 21.96 -15.03 -4.86
N GLY A 8 20.78 -14.78 -5.46
CA GLY A 8 20.66 -14.18 -6.80
C GLY A 8 20.38 -12.67 -6.87
N HIS A 9 19.79 -12.05 -5.84
CA HIS A 9 19.52 -10.61 -5.86
C HIS A 9 20.71 -9.84 -5.28
N LYS A 10 21.69 -9.57 -6.13
CA LYS A 10 22.57 -8.41 -5.95
C LYS A 10 21.69 -7.16 -6.00
N GLN A 11 21.13 -6.74 -4.87
CA GLN A 11 20.56 -5.40 -4.69
C GLN A 11 21.72 -4.40 -4.68
N SER A 12 22.14 -4.02 -5.87
CA SER A 12 23.10 -2.96 -6.14
C SER A 12 22.33 -1.72 -6.59
N ILE A 13 21.47 -1.11 -5.77
CA ILE A 13 20.74 0.06 -6.28
C ILE A 13 20.59 1.12 -5.18
N ILE A 14 21.55 2.06 -5.18
CA ILE A 14 21.79 3.03 -4.11
C ILE A 14 21.25 4.43 -4.45
N LEU A 15 20.97 4.75 -5.70
CA LEU A 15 20.35 6.02 -6.13
C LEU A 15 19.55 5.86 -7.45
N GLU A 16 19.85 4.84 -8.26
CA GLU A 16 19.15 4.55 -9.53
C GLU A 16 17.73 3.95 -9.35
N GLU A 17 17.37 3.52 -8.14
CA GLU A 17 16.08 2.88 -7.85
C GLU A 17 14.99 3.87 -7.37
N ILE A 18 15.34 5.16 -7.29
CA ILE A 18 14.47 6.25 -6.79
C ILE A 18 13.45 6.70 -7.85
N MET A 19 13.52 6.16 -9.07
CA MET A 19 12.57 6.53 -10.12
C MET A 19 11.65 5.36 -10.48
N PRO A 20 10.31 5.52 -10.38
CA PRO A 20 9.47 4.94 -11.42
C PRO A 20 9.99 5.53 -12.75
N ASN A 21 10.38 4.65 -13.68
CA ASN A 21 10.68 5.04 -15.05
C ASN A 21 9.58 6.02 -15.53
N PRO A 22 9.92 7.13 -16.21
CA PRO A 22 8.92 8.01 -16.81
C PRO A 22 7.92 7.14 -17.57
N THR A 23 6.63 7.41 -17.35
CA THR A 23 5.50 6.65 -17.90
C THR A 23 5.83 6.21 -19.32
N SER A 24 6.04 4.90 -19.50
CA SER A 24 6.16 4.36 -20.85
C SER A 24 4.88 4.79 -21.58
N PRO A 25 4.97 5.52 -22.71
CA PRO A 25 3.78 5.97 -23.44
C PRO A 25 2.95 4.78 -23.96
N THR A 26 3.53 3.59 -23.93
CA THR A 26 2.87 2.32 -24.21
C THR A 26 1.98 1.86 -23.06
N ALA A 27 0.75 1.51 -23.44
CA ALA A 27 -0.20 0.85 -22.55
C ALA A 27 0.43 -0.36 -21.86
N LEU A 28 0.08 -0.56 -20.59
CA LEU A 28 0.41 -1.78 -19.87
C LEU A 28 -0.49 -2.91 -20.39
N GLU A 29 0.12 -3.93 -20.97
CA GLU A 29 -0.57 -5.15 -21.39
C GLU A 29 -0.89 -6.01 -20.15
N VAL A 30 -2.16 -6.34 -19.96
CA VAL A 30 -2.66 -7.19 -18.89
C VAL A 30 -2.73 -8.63 -19.42
N ASP A 31 -1.86 -9.49 -18.88
CA ASP A 31 -1.65 -10.85 -19.37
C ASP A 31 -1.97 -11.95 -18.34
N GLY A 32 -2.31 -11.57 -17.11
CA GLY A 32 -2.60 -12.46 -15.99
C GLY A 32 -1.36 -13.01 -15.26
N GLN A 33 -0.16 -12.49 -15.56
CA GLN A 33 1.09 -13.06 -15.05
C GLN A 33 2.18 -12.05 -14.70
N SER A 34 2.26 -10.90 -15.38
CA SER A 34 3.44 -10.04 -15.35
C SER A 34 3.20 -8.67 -14.69
N LEU A 35 2.17 -8.49 -13.87
CA LEU A 35 2.02 -7.25 -13.13
C LEU A 35 3.14 -7.11 -12.09
N THR A 36 3.65 -5.89 -11.93
CA THR A 36 4.51 -5.50 -10.81
C THR A 36 3.78 -4.53 -9.89
N LEU A 37 4.27 -4.38 -8.64
CA LEU A 37 3.68 -3.43 -7.68
C LEU A 37 3.76 -1.99 -8.20
N GLU A 38 4.86 -1.64 -8.88
CA GLU A 38 5.07 -0.33 -9.50
C GLU A 38 4.09 -0.11 -10.65
N ALA A 39 3.84 -1.12 -11.48
CA ALA A 39 2.87 -1.03 -12.56
C ALA A 39 1.45 -0.81 -12.01
N VAL A 40 1.09 -1.50 -10.93
CA VAL A 40 -0.18 -1.28 -10.21
C VAL A 40 -0.27 0.16 -9.71
N ALA A 41 0.76 0.68 -9.05
CA ALA A 41 0.79 2.06 -8.56
C ALA A 41 0.72 3.09 -9.71
N GLN A 42 1.40 2.86 -10.83
CA GLN A 42 1.35 3.73 -12.02
C GLN A 42 -0.06 3.81 -12.63
N VAL A 43 -0.75 2.67 -12.75
CA VAL A 43 -2.14 2.67 -13.24
C VAL A 43 -3.07 3.34 -12.21
N ALA A 44 -2.91 2.99 -10.92
CA ALA A 44 -3.77 3.46 -9.85
C ALA A 44 -3.67 4.97 -9.60
N ARG A 45 -2.45 5.53 -9.60
CA ARG A 45 -2.18 6.93 -9.21
C ARG A 45 -1.87 7.85 -10.39
N ALA A 46 -1.15 7.36 -11.40
CA ALA A 46 -0.69 8.17 -12.54
C ALA A 46 -1.53 7.98 -13.81
N GLY A 47 -2.53 7.09 -13.79
CA GLY A 47 -3.42 6.90 -14.94
C GLY A 47 -2.75 6.27 -16.16
N ARG A 48 -1.72 5.43 -15.96
CA ARG A 48 -1.08 4.71 -17.07
C ARG A 48 -2.13 3.92 -17.87
N PRO A 49 -2.20 4.07 -19.21
CA PRO A 49 -3.15 3.32 -20.03
C PRO A 49 -2.95 1.81 -19.93
N VAL A 50 -4.02 1.04 -20.07
CA VAL A 50 -4.04 -0.42 -19.95
C VAL A 50 -4.79 -1.07 -21.11
N ALA A 51 -4.37 -2.27 -21.51
CA ALA A 51 -5.03 -3.07 -22.54
C ALA A 51 -4.93 -4.56 -22.21
N LEU A 52 -5.90 -5.37 -22.67
CA LEU A 52 -5.83 -6.83 -22.50
C LEU A 52 -4.90 -7.43 -23.55
N ALA A 53 -3.93 -8.24 -23.09
CA ALA A 53 -3.01 -8.91 -23.98
C ALA A 53 -3.73 -9.89 -24.93
N SER A 54 -3.33 -9.90 -26.20
CA SER A 54 -3.92 -10.82 -27.21
C SER A 54 -3.77 -12.31 -26.83
N THR A 55 -2.67 -12.67 -26.17
CA THR A 55 -2.41 -14.02 -25.64
C THR A 55 -3.35 -14.38 -24.50
N ALA A 56 -3.60 -13.45 -23.57
CA ALA A 56 -4.57 -13.63 -22.49
C ALA A 56 -5.99 -13.75 -23.02
N ARG A 57 -6.40 -12.89 -23.96
CA ARG A 57 -7.69 -12.97 -24.65
C ARG A 57 -7.93 -14.37 -25.21
N LYS A 58 -6.94 -14.95 -25.91
CA LYS A 58 -7.06 -16.30 -26.46
C LYS A 58 -7.27 -17.35 -25.37
N SER A 59 -6.46 -17.32 -24.30
CA SER A 59 -6.59 -18.26 -23.17
C SER A 59 -7.97 -18.18 -22.50
N MET A 60 -8.47 -16.96 -22.34
CA MET A 60 -9.82 -16.72 -21.79
C MET A 60 -10.92 -17.30 -22.66
N VAL A 61 -10.88 -17.08 -23.98
CA VAL A 61 -11.86 -17.64 -24.92
C VAL A 61 -11.88 -19.17 -24.82
N ASP A 62 -10.70 -19.80 -24.80
CA ASP A 62 -10.60 -21.26 -24.68
C ASP A 62 -11.21 -21.76 -23.35
N SER A 63 -10.94 -21.06 -22.24
CA SER A 63 -11.47 -21.36 -20.91
C SER A 63 -12.99 -21.22 -20.82
N TYR A 64 -13.51 -20.12 -21.35
CA TYR A 64 -14.94 -19.84 -21.45
C TYR A 64 -15.68 -20.91 -22.27
N GLN A 65 -15.15 -21.26 -23.45
CA GLN A 65 -15.75 -22.28 -24.32
C GLN A 65 -15.81 -23.65 -23.64
N ARG A 66 -14.75 -24.04 -22.90
CA ARG A 66 -14.73 -25.30 -22.14
C ARG A 66 -15.79 -25.30 -21.05
N LEU A 67 -15.90 -24.24 -20.25
CA LEU A 67 -16.94 -24.14 -19.22
C LEU A 67 -18.35 -24.26 -19.84
N HIS A 68 -18.62 -23.50 -20.91
CA HIS A 68 -19.93 -23.50 -21.55
C HIS A 68 -20.30 -24.85 -22.17
N ALA A 69 -19.33 -25.60 -22.72
CA ALA A 69 -19.55 -26.96 -23.17
C ALA A 69 -19.99 -27.87 -22.01
N ARG A 70 -19.34 -27.79 -20.84
CA ARG A 70 -19.69 -28.58 -19.66
C ARG A 70 -21.08 -28.22 -19.10
N ILE A 71 -21.45 -26.94 -19.10
CA ILE A 71 -22.80 -26.50 -18.72
C ILE A 71 -23.84 -27.10 -19.66
N LYS A 72 -23.58 -27.08 -20.97
CA LYS A 72 -24.47 -27.65 -21.98
C LYS A 72 -24.64 -29.16 -21.83
N ASP A 73 -23.60 -29.87 -21.40
CA ASP A 73 -23.62 -31.31 -21.11
C ASP A 73 -24.30 -31.66 -19.78
N GLY A 74 -24.82 -30.67 -19.03
CA GLY A 74 -25.54 -30.88 -17.78
C GLY A 74 -24.65 -31.12 -16.56
N ALA A 75 -23.39 -30.68 -16.60
CA ALA A 75 -22.49 -30.79 -15.45
C ALA A 75 -23.00 -29.97 -14.26
N ARG A 76 -22.90 -30.55 -13.05
CA ARG A 76 -23.13 -29.85 -11.78
C ARG A 76 -21.86 -29.10 -11.40
N ILE A 77 -21.92 -27.77 -11.38
CA ILE A 77 -20.78 -26.89 -11.17
C ILE A 77 -21.14 -25.87 -10.09
N TYR A 78 -20.34 -25.82 -9.02
CA TYR A 78 -20.53 -24.94 -7.86
C TYR A 78 -20.70 -23.48 -8.28
N GLY A 79 -21.81 -22.86 -7.85
CA GLY A 79 -22.09 -21.43 -8.09
C GLY A 79 -22.31 -21.05 -9.57
N VAL A 80 -22.44 -22.04 -10.46
CA VAL A 80 -22.73 -21.85 -11.89
C VAL A 80 -24.04 -22.54 -12.26
N THR A 81 -24.15 -23.84 -11.98
CA THR A 81 -25.39 -24.63 -12.13
C THR A 81 -25.92 -25.10 -10.76
N THR A 82 -25.37 -24.56 -9.67
CA THR A 82 -25.86 -24.76 -8.31
C THR A 82 -25.83 -23.45 -7.50
N GLY A 83 -26.42 -23.45 -6.29
CA GLY A 83 -26.37 -22.33 -5.35
C GLY A 83 -24.98 -22.09 -4.70
N PHE A 84 -24.90 -21.14 -3.78
CA PHE A 84 -23.65 -20.73 -3.10
C PHE A 84 -23.63 -21.13 -1.62
N GLY A 85 -22.44 -21.35 -1.05
CA GLY A 85 -22.24 -21.63 0.37
C GLY A 85 -23.11 -22.79 0.86
N VAL A 86 -23.92 -22.55 1.90
CA VAL A 86 -24.85 -23.55 2.47
C VAL A 86 -25.93 -24.04 1.48
N LEU A 87 -26.11 -23.35 0.33
CA LEU A 87 -27.07 -23.71 -0.71
C LEU A 87 -26.43 -24.44 -1.91
N ALA A 88 -25.17 -24.87 -1.80
CA ALA A 88 -24.39 -25.49 -2.87
C ALA A 88 -25.02 -26.74 -3.51
N ASP A 89 -25.87 -27.47 -2.77
CA ASP A 89 -26.51 -28.70 -3.26
C ASP A 89 -27.76 -28.45 -4.13
N ARG A 90 -28.26 -27.21 -4.21
CA ARG A 90 -29.45 -26.85 -4.99
C ARG A 90 -29.09 -26.64 -6.44
N GLU A 91 -29.65 -27.45 -7.35
CA GLU A 91 -29.41 -27.35 -8.79
C GLU A 91 -30.24 -26.25 -9.45
N VAL A 92 -29.64 -25.57 -10.42
CA VAL A 92 -30.20 -24.41 -11.12
C VAL A 92 -29.91 -24.53 -12.61
N ARG A 93 -30.92 -24.28 -13.46
CA ARG A 93 -30.83 -24.46 -14.92
C ARG A 93 -31.54 -23.33 -15.67
N GLY A 94 -31.12 -23.08 -16.92
CA GLY A 94 -31.77 -22.14 -17.83
C GLY A 94 -31.76 -20.70 -17.33
N GLU A 95 -32.87 -19.98 -17.49
CA GLU A 95 -33.01 -18.57 -17.08
C GLU A 95 -32.73 -18.33 -15.58
N LEU A 96 -32.94 -19.34 -14.72
CA LEU A 96 -32.62 -19.24 -13.30
C LEU A 96 -31.11 -19.09 -13.05
N ALA A 97 -30.25 -19.65 -13.92
CA ALA A 97 -28.80 -19.51 -13.77
C ALA A 97 -28.34 -18.06 -14.01
N LEU A 98 -28.99 -17.34 -14.93
CA LEU A 98 -28.74 -15.91 -15.15
C LEU A 98 -29.26 -15.05 -13.98
N GLN A 99 -30.44 -15.39 -13.45
CA GLN A 99 -30.98 -14.72 -12.27
C GLN A 99 -30.08 -14.89 -11.04
N ILE A 100 -29.38 -16.00 -10.92
CA ILE A 100 -28.45 -16.25 -9.80
C ILE A 100 -27.28 -15.28 -9.80
N SER A 101 -26.62 -15.04 -10.94
CA SER A 101 -25.52 -14.08 -11.01
C SER A 101 -25.98 -12.68 -10.58
N ASN A 102 -27.14 -12.23 -11.06
CA ASN A 102 -27.70 -10.92 -10.74
C ASN A 102 -28.11 -10.80 -9.25
N ASN A 103 -28.81 -11.81 -8.72
CA ASN A 103 -29.21 -11.83 -7.32
C ASN A 103 -28.01 -11.93 -6.37
N LEU A 104 -26.95 -12.64 -6.78
CA LEU A 104 -25.70 -12.70 -6.04
C LEU A 104 -25.13 -11.28 -5.87
N LEU A 105 -24.98 -10.52 -6.95
CA LEU A 105 -24.45 -9.16 -6.88
C LEU A 105 -25.28 -8.25 -5.97
N LEU A 106 -26.61 -8.25 -6.11
CA LEU A 106 -27.50 -7.42 -5.29
C LEU A 106 -27.42 -7.78 -3.81
N SER A 107 -27.48 -9.08 -3.48
CA SER A 107 -27.46 -9.53 -2.09
C SER A 107 -26.10 -9.35 -1.41
N HIS A 108 -25.02 -9.42 -2.18
CA HIS A 108 -23.66 -9.33 -1.64
C HIS A 108 -23.14 -7.90 -1.57
N ALA A 109 -23.77 -6.92 -2.23
CA ALA A 109 -23.41 -5.50 -2.13
C ALA A 109 -23.78 -4.88 -0.76
N ALA A 110 -23.27 -5.48 0.32
CA ALA A 110 -23.56 -5.18 1.72
C ALA A 110 -22.42 -4.42 2.43
N ALA A 111 -21.43 -3.94 1.68
CA ALA A 111 -20.34 -3.13 2.25
C ALA A 111 -20.85 -1.79 2.81
N LEU A 112 -20.19 -1.27 3.85
CA LEU A 112 -20.56 -0.04 4.56
C LEU A 112 -19.35 0.86 4.83
N GLY A 113 -19.62 2.08 5.32
CA GLY A 113 -18.60 3.03 5.76
C GLY A 113 -18.19 4.06 4.70
N LYS A 114 -17.10 4.79 5.01
CA LYS A 114 -16.52 5.79 4.09
C LYS A 114 -16.03 5.12 2.80
N PRO A 115 -16.01 5.84 1.66
CA PRO A 115 -15.49 5.28 0.42
C PRO A 115 -14.02 4.89 0.55
N LEU A 116 -13.64 3.81 -0.13
CA LEU A 116 -12.24 3.47 -0.36
C LEU A 116 -11.55 4.58 -1.17
N PRO A 117 -10.24 4.79 -0.95
CA PRO A 117 -9.44 5.72 -1.75
C PRO A 117 -9.49 5.40 -3.26
N ARG A 118 -9.39 6.44 -4.08
CA ARG A 118 -9.47 6.34 -5.55
C ARG A 118 -8.46 5.33 -6.11
N ASP A 119 -7.22 5.42 -5.65
CA ASP A 119 -6.12 4.57 -6.10
C ASP A 119 -6.32 3.10 -5.69
N VAL A 120 -6.86 2.83 -4.49
CA VAL A 120 -7.24 1.48 -4.06
C VAL A 120 -8.29 0.88 -5.00
N VAL A 121 -9.33 1.63 -5.36
CA VAL A 121 -10.37 1.15 -6.30
C VAL A 121 -9.78 0.89 -7.69
N ARG A 122 -8.97 1.80 -8.22
CA ARG A 122 -8.30 1.62 -9.52
C ARG A 122 -7.34 0.42 -9.51
N ALA A 123 -6.56 0.24 -8.44
CA ALA A 123 -5.70 -0.92 -8.28
C ALA A 123 -6.50 -2.23 -8.24
N ALA A 124 -7.62 -2.27 -7.50
CA ALA A 124 -8.49 -3.43 -7.44
C ALA A 124 -9.11 -3.78 -8.80
N MET A 125 -9.53 -2.78 -9.59
CA MET A 125 -10.02 -2.98 -10.95
C MET A 125 -8.96 -3.63 -11.85
N LEU A 126 -7.72 -3.13 -11.79
CA LEU A 126 -6.59 -3.69 -12.57
C LEU A 126 -6.27 -5.12 -12.13
N ILE A 127 -6.14 -5.37 -10.81
CA ILE A 127 -5.82 -6.69 -10.27
C ILE A 127 -6.93 -7.69 -10.60
N ARG A 128 -8.21 -7.26 -10.54
CA ARG A 128 -9.33 -8.11 -10.94
C ARG A 128 -9.25 -8.47 -12.42
N ALA A 129 -9.01 -7.48 -13.28
CA ALA A 129 -8.86 -7.72 -14.70
C ALA A 129 -7.70 -8.70 -14.98
N ASN A 130 -6.57 -8.55 -14.28
CA ASN A 130 -5.42 -9.43 -14.41
C ASN A 130 -5.72 -10.86 -13.93
N SER A 131 -6.39 -11.02 -12.79
CA SER A 131 -6.76 -12.34 -12.28
C SER A 131 -7.66 -13.10 -13.26
N LEU A 132 -8.63 -12.41 -13.88
CA LEU A 132 -9.49 -12.97 -14.93
C LEU A 132 -8.70 -13.28 -16.22
N ALA A 133 -7.78 -12.39 -16.60
CA ALA A 133 -6.92 -12.53 -17.78
C ALA A 133 -6.01 -13.77 -17.73
N LYS A 134 -5.78 -14.34 -16.53
CA LYS A 134 -5.04 -15.59 -16.37
C LYS A 134 -5.69 -16.77 -17.10
N GLY A 135 -6.99 -16.70 -17.40
CA GLY A 135 -7.68 -17.68 -18.24
C GLY A 135 -8.14 -18.94 -17.50
N HIS A 136 -8.25 -18.90 -16.17
CA HIS A 136 -8.79 -20.01 -15.37
C HIS A 136 -10.20 -19.75 -14.82
N SER A 137 -10.75 -18.57 -15.05
CA SER A 137 -12.05 -18.15 -14.49
C SER A 137 -13.24 -18.50 -15.38
N GLY A 138 -13.06 -18.99 -16.60
CA GLY A 138 -14.18 -19.35 -17.49
C GLY A 138 -15.12 -18.19 -17.85
N VAL A 139 -14.61 -16.95 -17.90
CA VAL A 139 -15.40 -15.75 -18.25
C VAL A 139 -15.02 -15.22 -19.62
N ARG A 140 -15.90 -14.40 -20.20
CA ARG A 140 -15.65 -13.74 -21.48
C ARG A 140 -14.56 -12.65 -21.36
N PRO A 141 -13.73 -12.44 -22.40
CA PRO A 141 -12.75 -11.33 -22.44
C PRO A 141 -13.35 -9.93 -22.24
N GLU A 142 -14.61 -9.75 -22.63
CA GLU A 142 -15.40 -8.53 -22.48
C GLU A 142 -15.48 -8.10 -21.00
N VAL A 143 -15.44 -9.05 -20.05
CA VAL A 143 -15.52 -8.75 -18.62
C VAL A 143 -14.32 -7.93 -18.12
N PRO A 144 -13.06 -8.42 -18.21
CA PRO A 144 -11.91 -7.59 -17.88
C PRO A 144 -11.75 -6.40 -18.83
N GLU A 145 -12.13 -6.50 -20.11
CA GLU A 145 -12.04 -5.36 -21.04
C GLU A 145 -12.89 -4.17 -20.58
N THR A 146 -14.08 -4.39 -20.04
CA THR A 146 -14.89 -3.31 -19.46
C THR A 146 -14.20 -2.67 -18.25
N LEU A 147 -13.59 -3.46 -17.37
CA LEU A 147 -12.80 -2.91 -16.25
C LEU A 147 -11.62 -2.06 -16.73
N LEU A 148 -10.91 -2.52 -17.76
CA LEU A 148 -9.78 -1.79 -18.36
C LEU A 148 -10.25 -0.52 -19.08
N ALA A 149 -11.39 -0.57 -19.78
CA ALA A 149 -12.00 0.61 -20.39
C ALA A 149 -12.38 1.65 -19.32
N MET A 150 -13.00 1.23 -18.22
CA MET A 150 -13.29 2.13 -17.10
C MET A 150 -12.03 2.79 -16.53
N LEU A 151 -10.92 2.03 -16.38
CA LEU A 151 -9.64 2.58 -15.93
C LEU A 151 -9.08 3.64 -16.87
N ASN A 152 -9.15 3.40 -18.19
CA ASN A 152 -8.69 4.32 -19.24
C ASN A 152 -9.55 5.58 -19.35
N HIS A 153 -10.84 5.48 -19.05
CA HIS A 153 -11.79 6.61 -19.00
C HIS A 153 -11.88 7.27 -17.61
N ASP A 154 -11.04 6.84 -16.67
CA ASP A 154 -10.94 7.39 -15.32
C ASP A 154 -12.25 7.33 -14.51
N LEU A 155 -13.08 6.31 -14.81
CA LEU A 155 -14.31 5.97 -14.12
C LEU A 155 -13.98 5.17 -12.86
N VAL A 156 -14.22 5.77 -11.69
CA VAL A 156 -13.89 5.14 -10.41
C VAL A 156 -15.15 4.90 -9.57
N PRO A 157 -15.57 3.64 -9.41
CA PRO A 157 -16.72 3.28 -8.59
C PRO A 157 -16.59 3.78 -7.15
N TRP A 158 -17.73 4.20 -6.57
CA TRP A 158 -17.85 4.47 -5.15
C TRP A 158 -18.03 3.15 -4.41
N ILE A 159 -17.01 2.76 -3.64
CA ILE A 159 -16.98 1.46 -2.93
C ILE A 159 -16.82 1.71 -1.42
N PRO A 160 -17.72 1.21 -0.56
CA PRO A 160 -17.56 1.32 0.89
C PRO A 160 -16.37 0.51 1.43
N SER A 161 -15.70 1.03 2.46
CA SER A 161 -14.45 0.46 3.00
C SER A 161 -14.59 -0.72 3.98
N GLN A 162 -15.80 -1.07 4.44
CA GLN A 162 -16.00 -2.08 5.48
C GLN A 162 -16.97 -3.17 5.02
N GLY A 163 -16.75 -4.41 5.46
CA GLY A 163 -17.67 -5.54 5.21
C GLY A 163 -17.01 -6.82 4.70
N SER A 164 -15.79 -6.74 4.15
CA SER A 164 -15.03 -7.93 3.75
C SER A 164 -14.20 -8.49 4.92
N LEU A 165 -14.10 -9.82 4.95
CA LEU A 165 -13.17 -10.57 5.78
C LEU A 165 -11.88 -10.96 5.03
N GLY A 166 -11.79 -10.69 3.72
CA GLY A 166 -10.66 -11.09 2.87
C GLY A 166 -10.45 -12.61 2.83
N SER A 167 -11.53 -13.39 2.97
CA SER A 167 -11.49 -14.83 3.28
C SER A 167 -12.25 -15.69 2.29
N SER A 168 -13.45 -15.26 1.88
CA SER A 168 -14.23 -15.86 0.78
C SER A 168 -14.14 -14.99 -0.48
N GLY A 169 -13.07 -14.20 -0.55
CA GLY A 169 -12.93 -13.01 -1.38
C GLY A 169 -13.42 -11.73 -0.71
N ASP A 170 -13.13 -10.59 -1.35
CA ASP A 170 -13.69 -9.29 -0.97
C ASP A 170 -15.11 -9.11 -1.49
N LEU A 171 -15.97 -10.11 -1.21
CA LEU A 171 -17.30 -10.28 -1.80
C LEU A 171 -18.13 -9.00 -1.76
N ALA A 172 -18.16 -8.34 -0.60
CA ALA A 172 -19.00 -7.17 -0.42
C ALA A 172 -18.55 -5.99 -1.30
N GLN A 173 -17.26 -5.65 -1.26
CA GLN A 173 -16.66 -4.59 -2.06
C GLN A 173 -16.70 -4.91 -3.54
N LEU A 174 -16.40 -6.14 -3.92
CA LEU A 174 -16.42 -6.56 -5.31
C LEU A 174 -17.83 -6.65 -5.88
N ALA A 175 -18.85 -6.93 -5.07
CA ALA A 175 -20.24 -6.82 -5.50
C ALA A 175 -20.61 -5.38 -5.82
N HIS A 176 -20.20 -4.40 -4.99
CA HIS A 176 -20.34 -2.98 -5.33
C HIS A 176 -19.61 -2.61 -6.63
N LEU A 177 -18.40 -3.15 -6.85
CA LEU A 177 -17.68 -2.98 -8.12
C LEU A 177 -18.46 -3.59 -9.27
N ALA A 178 -18.89 -4.85 -9.17
CA ALA A 178 -19.61 -5.58 -10.21
C ALA A 178 -20.91 -4.89 -10.60
N LEU A 179 -21.68 -4.39 -9.63
CA LEU A 179 -22.88 -3.59 -9.86
C LEU A 179 -22.61 -2.31 -10.66
N SER A 180 -21.42 -1.73 -10.55
CA SER A 180 -21.07 -0.52 -11.29
C SER A 180 -20.87 -0.74 -12.79
N LEU A 181 -20.64 -1.97 -13.26
CA LEU A 181 -20.41 -2.29 -14.68
C LEU A 181 -21.43 -3.25 -15.31
N THR A 182 -22.49 -3.61 -14.58
CA THR A 182 -23.48 -4.61 -15.02
C THR A 182 -24.89 -4.03 -15.10
N ASP A 183 -25.74 -4.65 -15.92
CA ASP A 183 -27.15 -4.30 -16.09
C ASP A 183 -28.06 -5.15 -15.18
N VAL A 184 -27.95 -4.95 -13.86
CA VAL A 184 -28.62 -5.85 -12.91
C VAL A 184 -30.12 -5.59 -12.80
N GLY A 185 -30.91 -6.45 -13.45
CA GLY A 185 -32.36 -6.54 -13.28
C GLY A 185 -32.97 -7.71 -14.08
N PRO A 186 -34.14 -8.26 -13.68
CA PRO A 186 -34.76 -9.41 -14.34
C PRO A 186 -35.21 -9.13 -15.79
N ARG A 187 -35.18 -7.87 -16.24
CA ARG A 187 -35.56 -7.39 -17.58
C ARG A 187 -34.72 -6.20 -18.07
N GLY A 188 -33.49 -6.03 -17.58
CA GLY A 188 -32.63 -4.87 -17.92
C GLY A 188 -32.99 -3.57 -17.19
N GLU A 189 -33.83 -3.64 -16.15
CA GLU A 189 -34.01 -2.53 -15.19
C GLU A 189 -32.71 -2.32 -14.42
N ASP A 190 -32.27 -1.08 -14.22
CA ASP A 190 -31.14 -0.79 -13.35
C ASP A 190 -31.61 -0.84 -11.89
N LEU A 191 -31.45 -2.00 -11.25
CA LEU A 191 -31.70 -2.16 -9.82
C LEU A 191 -30.46 -1.83 -8.97
N SER A 192 -29.35 -1.43 -9.62
CA SER A 192 -28.14 -1.08 -8.91
C SER A 192 -28.24 0.35 -8.36
N VAL A 193 -27.88 0.53 -7.08
CA VAL A 193 -27.66 1.87 -6.49
C VAL A 193 -26.21 2.33 -6.69
N ALA A 194 -25.51 1.76 -7.66
CA ALA A 194 -24.09 1.97 -7.88
C ALA A 194 -23.82 3.40 -8.37
N LYS A 195 -22.73 3.98 -7.86
CA LYS A 195 -22.30 5.33 -8.22
C LYS A 195 -20.85 5.29 -8.67
N ILE A 196 -20.51 6.16 -9.62
CA ILE A 196 -19.16 6.28 -10.17
C ILE A 196 -18.74 7.75 -10.12
N TRP A 197 -17.50 7.98 -9.71
CA TRP A 197 -16.83 9.26 -9.90
C TRP A 197 -16.36 9.37 -11.34
N TYR A 198 -16.90 10.35 -12.07
CA TYR A 198 -16.53 10.66 -13.44
C TYR A 198 -16.40 12.18 -13.60
N GLN A 199 -15.27 12.64 -14.16
CA GLN A 199 -14.99 14.07 -14.36
C GLN A 199 -15.21 14.94 -13.11
N GLY A 200 -14.85 14.40 -11.93
CA GLY A 200 -14.99 15.08 -10.64
C GLY A 200 -16.39 15.05 -10.01
N GLN A 201 -17.38 14.41 -10.66
CA GLN A 201 -18.75 14.31 -10.16
C GLN A 201 -19.11 12.86 -9.81
N LEU A 202 -19.84 12.68 -8.71
CA LEU A 202 -20.41 11.39 -8.33
C LEU A 202 -21.81 11.26 -8.94
N MET A 203 -21.99 10.31 -9.85
CA MET A 203 -23.25 10.12 -10.59
C MET A 203 -23.64 8.63 -10.65
N PRO A 204 -24.90 8.30 -11.03
CA PRO A 204 -25.31 6.91 -11.24
C PRO A 204 -24.39 6.19 -12.23
N ALA A 205 -24.09 4.92 -11.94
CA ALA A 205 -23.14 4.13 -12.74
C ALA A 205 -23.52 4.04 -14.22
N ALA A 206 -24.80 3.81 -14.53
CA ALA A 206 -25.31 3.75 -15.89
C ALA A 206 -25.07 5.06 -16.67
N GLU A 207 -25.33 6.20 -16.04
CA GLU A 207 -25.13 7.52 -16.65
C GLU A 207 -23.63 7.78 -16.91
N ALA A 208 -22.76 7.44 -15.95
CA ALA A 208 -21.32 7.59 -16.10
C ALA A 208 -20.75 6.75 -17.25
N LEU A 209 -21.15 5.48 -17.35
CA LEU A 209 -20.71 4.58 -18.40
C LEU A 209 -21.23 5.01 -19.77
N GLN A 210 -22.51 5.39 -19.86
CA GLN A 210 -23.09 5.93 -21.09
C GLN A 210 -22.35 7.20 -21.55
N ALA A 211 -22.03 8.11 -20.62
CA ALA A 211 -21.29 9.33 -20.92
C ALA A 211 -19.84 9.06 -21.37
N ALA A 212 -19.26 7.93 -21.00
CA ALA A 212 -17.95 7.47 -21.45
C ALA A 212 -18.00 6.59 -22.71
N GLY A 213 -19.19 6.25 -23.22
CA GLY A 213 -19.37 5.35 -24.36
C GLY A 213 -19.07 3.89 -24.06
N ILE A 214 -19.21 3.46 -22.80
CA ILE A 214 -18.98 2.08 -22.35
C ILE A 214 -20.33 1.40 -22.13
N GLU A 215 -20.54 0.25 -22.78
CA GLU A 215 -21.74 -0.56 -22.58
C GLU A 215 -21.64 -1.37 -21.28
N ARG A 216 -22.77 -1.49 -20.57
CA ARG A 216 -22.86 -2.35 -19.38
C ARG A 216 -22.93 -3.82 -19.79
N LEU A 217 -22.37 -4.68 -18.94
CA LEU A 217 -22.34 -6.11 -19.16
C LEU A 217 -23.65 -6.77 -18.75
N THR A 218 -24.24 -7.54 -19.67
CA THR A 218 -25.19 -8.61 -19.34
C THR A 218 -24.41 -9.86 -18.98
N LEU A 219 -24.53 -10.30 -17.72
CA LEU A 219 -23.75 -11.41 -17.18
C LEU A 219 -24.19 -12.76 -17.74
N GLU A 220 -23.21 -13.60 -18.04
CA GLU A 220 -23.38 -15.01 -18.36
C GLU A 220 -23.13 -15.92 -17.14
N PRO A 221 -23.40 -17.23 -17.22
CA PRO A 221 -23.10 -18.15 -16.12
C PRO A 221 -21.66 -18.02 -15.62
N LYS A 222 -21.47 -18.12 -14.30
CA LYS A 222 -20.21 -17.92 -13.56
C LYS A 222 -19.70 -16.48 -13.49
N GLU A 223 -20.03 -15.59 -14.43
CA GLU A 223 -19.39 -14.25 -14.50
C GLU A 223 -19.64 -13.39 -13.26
N GLY A 224 -20.80 -13.52 -12.61
CA GLY A 224 -21.08 -12.85 -11.35
C GLY A 224 -20.30 -13.39 -10.15
N LEU A 225 -19.88 -14.66 -10.17
CA LEU A 225 -19.09 -15.31 -9.11
C LEU A 225 -17.58 -15.15 -9.31
N ALA A 226 -17.10 -15.27 -10.56
CA ALA A 226 -15.97 -14.45 -11.02
C ALA A 226 -16.33 -12.96 -10.77
N LEU A 227 -15.63 -11.90 -11.14
CA LEU A 227 -15.91 -10.55 -10.56
C LEU A 227 -15.85 -10.44 -9.00
N ILE A 228 -16.65 -11.16 -8.20
CA ILE A 228 -16.77 -10.99 -6.75
C ILE A 228 -15.95 -11.93 -5.86
N ASN A 229 -15.51 -13.08 -6.37
CA ASN A 229 -14.76 -14.04 -5.57
C ASN A 229 -13.24 -13.86 -5.78
N GLY A 230 -12.52 -13.59 -4.68
CA GLY A 230 -11.08 -13.33 -4.61
C GLY A 230 -10.74 -12.13 -3.70
N ALA A 231 -9.60 -12.15 -3.00
CA ALA A 231 -9.18 -11.10 -2.05
C ALA A 231 -8.58 -9.87 -2.76
N THR A 232 -9.27 -9.36 -3.79
CA THR A 232 -8.77 -8.35 -4.74
C THR A 232 -8.52 -6.97 -4.12
N PHE A 233 -9.45 -6.45 -3.32
CA PHE A 233 -9.28 -5.16 -2.65
C PHE A 233 -8.23 -5.24 -1.54
N THR A 234 -8.18 -6.38 -0.84
CA THR A 234 -7.13 -6.70 0.12
C THR A 234 -5.76 -6.69 -0.55
N ALA A 235 -5.62 -7.37 -1.69
CA ALA A 235 -4.39 -7.39 -2.49
C ALA A 235 -4.02 -5.99 -3.01
N ALA A 236 -5.00 -5.21 -3.48
CA ALA A 236 -4.80 -3.84 -3.92
C ALA A 236 -4.27 -2.94 -2.80
N MET A 237 -4.87 -3.01 -1.61
CA MET A 237 -4.41 -2.26 -0.45
C MET A 237 -2.99 -2.67 -0.05
N LEU A 238 -2.67 -3.97 0.00
CA LEU A 238 -1.33 -4.43 0.35
C LEU A 238 -0.29 -3.99 -0.69
N ALA A 239 -0.58 -4.14 -1.98
CA ALA A 239 0.32 -3.74 -3.06
C ALA A 239 0.66 -2.25 -2.99
N LEU A 240 -0.36 -1.39 -2.83
CA LEU A 240 -0.16 0.06 -2.69
C LEU A 240 0.60 0.40 -1.40
N ALA A 241 0.27 -0.24 -0.28
CA ALA A 241 0.97 -0.02 0.98
C ALA A 241 2.46 -0.40 0.89
N CYS A 242 2.82 -1.48 0.17
CA CYS A 242 4.22 -1.85 -0.04
C CYS A 242 4.99 -0.76 -0.79
N THR A 243 4.41 -0.19 -1.86
CA THR A 243 5.06 0.90 -2.61
C THR A 243 5.27 2.15 -1.74
N GLU A 244 4.26 2.51 -0.94
CA GLU A 244 4.34 3.69 -0.06
C GLU A 244 5.27 3.46 1.14
N ALA A 245 5.29 2.26 1.70
CA ALA A 245 6.17 1.90 2.81
C ALA A 245 7.64 2.00 2.41
N ARG A 246 8.00 1.60 1.18
CA ARG A 246 9.34 1.79 0.63
C ARG A 246 9.75 3.27 0.66
N ASP A 247 8.87 4.14 0.16
CA ASP A 247 9.14 5.58 0.08
C ASP A 247 9.24 6.23 1.47
N VAL A 248 8.37 5.83 2.40
CA VAL A 248 8.37 6.33 3.78
C VAL A 248 9.58 5.80 4.57
N LEU A 249 10.03 4.55 4.36
CA LEU A 249 11.23 4.02 5.00
C LEU A 249 12.50 4.75 4.55
N LEU A 250 12.66 4.98 3.24
CA LEU A 250 13.77 5.78 2.73
C LEU A 250 13.75 7.21 3.28
N SER A 251 12.56 7.80 3.38
CA SER A 251 12.37 9.13 3.97
C SER A 251 12.68 9.15 5.47
N SER A 252 12.37 8.08 6.20
CA SER A 252 12.71 7.90 7.61
C SER A 252 14.22 7.83 7.82
N GLU A 253 14.96 7.16 6.93
CA GLU A 253 16.42 7.14 6.96
C GLU A 253 17.02 8.52 6.72
N ALA A 254 16.47 9.31 5.79
CA ALA A 254 16.88 10.69 5.56
C ALA A 254 16.62 11.57 6.80
N ALA A 255 15.44 11.44 7.42
CA ALA A 255 15.09 12.13 8.66
C ALA A 255 16.05 11.75 9.79
N ALA A 256 16.32 10.45 9.96
CA ALA A 256 17.23 9.94 10.97
C ALA A 256 18.66 10.44 10.75
N ALA A 257 19.15 10.47 9.52
CA ALA A 257 20.46 11.01 9.18
C ALA A 257 20.57 12.52 9.51
N LEU A 258 19.52 13.29 9.21
CA LEU A 258 19.48 14.72 9.57
C LEU A 258 19.47 14.92 11.10
N SER A 259 18.72 14.09 11.82
CA SER A 259 18.72 14.06 13.30
C SER A 259 20.10 13.71 13.87
N LEU A 260 20.84 12.77 13.26
CA LEU A 260 22.20 12.41 13.68
C LEU A 260 23.16 13.60 13.59
N GLU A 261 23.11 14.38 12.51
CA GLU A 261 23.95 15.58 12.38
C GLU A 261 23.54 16.70 13.32
N ALA A 262 22.23 16.97 13.44
CA ALA A 262 21.71 17.99 14.35
C ALA A 262 22.15 17.74 15.81
N LEU A 263 22.29 16.47 16.18
CA LEU A 263 22.73 15.99 17.49
C LEU A 263 24.23 15.70 17.58
N ARG A 264 25.00 15.90 16.50
CA ARG A 264 26.45 15.66 16.43
C ARG A 264 26.81 14.24 16.90
N ALA A 265 26.09 13.27 16.35
CA ALA A 265 26.13 11.87 16.73
C ALA A 265 27.50 11.21 16.48
N VAL A 266 27.73 10.09 17.16
CA VAL A 266 28.90 9.24 17.05
C VAL A 266 28.73 8.28 15.87
N SER A 267 29.52 8.46 14.81
CA SER A 267 29.37 7.74 13.54
C SER A 267 29.79 6.27 13.62
N GLY A 268 30.60 5.90 14.63
CA GLY A 268 31.10 4.54 14.82
C GLY A 268 30.00 3.47 14.94
N ALA A 269 28.77 3.87 15.30
CA ALA A 269 27.60 3.00 15.32
C ALA A 269 27.22 2.40 13.95
N PHE A 270 27.65 3.05 12.86
CA PHE A 270 27.33 2.69 11.48
C PHE A 270 28.50 1.99 10.77
N ASP A 271 29.59 1.67 11.48
CA ASP A 271 30.73 0.95 10.89
C ASP A 271 30.27 -0.39 10.29
N MET A 272 30.57 -0.61 9.02
CA MET A 272 30.08 -1.80 8.29
C MET A 272 30.49 -3.11 8.94
N ARG A 273 31.63 -3.17 9.65
CA ARG A 273 32.08 -4.39 10.35
C ARG A 273 31.11 -4.81 11.44
N ILE A 274 30.43 -3.87 12.10
CA ILE A 274 29.39 -4.16 13.11
C ILE A 274 28.22 -4.88 12.44
N HIS A 275 27.82 -4.41 11.26
CA HIS A 275 26.64 -4.91 10.57
C HIS A 275 26.93 -6.21 9.80
N GLU A 276 28.13 -6.35 9.25
CA GLU A 276 28.62 -7.61 8.66
C GLU A 276 28.79 -8.71 9.71
N ALA A 277 29.15 -8.36 10.96
CA ALA A 277 29.22 -9.31 12.07
C ALA A 277 27.84 -9.85 12.50
N ARG A 278 26.74 -9.16 12.14
CA ARG A 278 25.35 -9.60 12.37
C ARG A 278 24.55 -9.43 11.07
N PRO A 279 24.67 -10.36 10.10
CA PRO A 279 24.38 -10.11 8.69
C PRO A 279 22.89 -10.23 8.33
N HIS A 280 22.03 -9.51 9.05
CA HIS A 280 20.65 -9.27 8.58
C HIS A 280 20.69 -8.32 7.38
N VAL A 281 20.02 -8.70 6.30
CA VAL A 281 20.07 -8.00 5.00
C VAL A 281 19.62 -6.55 5.15
N GLY A 282 18.43 -6.31 5.70
CA GLY A 282 17.94 -4.97 5.96
C GLY A 282 18.85 -4.15 6.87
N GLN A 283 19.46 -4.77 7.90
CA GLN A 283 20.38 -4.08 8.82
C GLN A 283 21.63 -3.57 8.09
N ILE A 284 22.25 -4.40 7.25
CA ILE A 284 23.42 -4.02 6.45
C ILE A 284 23.04 -2.89 5.48
N ALA A 285 21.90 -3.02 4.81
CA ALA A 285 21.43 -2.06 3.82
C ALA A 285 21.15 -0.68 4.44
N VAL A 286 20.46 -0.63 5.57
CA VAL A 286 20.20 0.63 6.30
C VAL A 286 21.52 1.29 6.74
N ALA A 287 22.46 0.52 7.29
CA ALA A 287 23.75 1.08 7.70
C ALA A 287 24.51 1.71 6.52
N ALA A 288 24.53 1.03 5.37
CA ALA A 288 25.16 1.54 4.17
C ALA A 288 24.51 2.85 3.69
N ARG A 289 23.17 2.92 3.66
CA ARG A 289 22.43 4.13 3.26
C ARG A 289 22.61 5.28 4.23
N ILE A 290 22.57 5.04 5.55
CA ILE A 290 22.84 6.09 6.55
C ILE A 290 24.26 6.67 6.35
N ARG A 291 25.27 5.83 6.12
CA ARG A 291 26.62 6.32 5.81
C ARG A 291 26.67 7.16 4.53
N GLN A 292 25.86 6.84 3.53
CA GLN A 292 25.76 7.62 2.29
C GLN A 292 25.09 8.98 2.52
N TRP A 293 23.98 9.01 3.28
CA TRP A 293 23.33 10.27 3.67
C TRP A 293 24.31 11.23 4.37
N LEU A 294 25.14 10.67 5.25
CA LEU A 294 26.13 11.39 6.06
C LEU A 294 27.47 11.64 5.35
N ALA A 295 27.63 11.20 4.10
CA ALA A 295 28.91 11.30 3.39
C ALA A 295 29.36 12.77 3.26
N GLY A 296 30.57 13.05 3.75
CA GLY A 296 31.16 14.39 3.75
C GLY A 296 30.82 15.26 4.97
N SER A 297 30.04 14.75 5.92
CA SER A 297 29.73 15.47 7.15
C SER A 297 30.99 15.78 7.95
N GLN A 298 31.06 17.01 8.46
CA GLN A 298 32.03 17.45 9.47
C GLN A 298 31.38 17.67 10.84
N TRP A 299 30.07 17.44 10.96
CA TRP A 299 29.31 17.68 12.19
C TRP A 299 29.27 16.48 13.12
N LEU A 300 29.42 15.27 12.58
CA LEU A 300 29.50 14.04 13.37
C LEU A 300 30.81 13.97 14.16
N ASP A 301 30.81 13.13 15.21
CA ASP A 301 31.99 12.86 16.04
C ASP A 301 32.65 14.10 16.66
N SER A 302 31.93 15.23 16.71
CA SER A 302 32.43 16.51 17.22
C SER A 302 32.20 16.68 18.73
N THR A 303 31.89 15.58 19.43
CA THR A 303 31.59 15.57 20.88
C THR A 303 32.46 14.56 21.60
N SER A 304 32.57 14.67 22.92
CA SER A 304 33.33 13.73 23.75
C SER A 304 32.57 12.44 24.09
N ARG A 305 31.37 12.23 23.53
CA ARG A 305 30.56 11.04 23.82
C ARG A 305 31.23 9.79 23.22
N LEU A 306 31.34 8.75 24.04
CA LEU A 306 31.80 7.43 23.59
C LEU A 306 30.71 6.69 22.78
N GLN A 307 29.45 6.90 23.14
CA GLN A 307 28.30 6.28 22.50
C GLN A 307 27.07 7.16 22.60
N ASP A 308 26.18 7.03 21.63
CA ASP A 308 24.84 7.62 21.68
C ASP A 308 23.79 6.67 22.26
N ALA A 309 22.64 7.26 22.61
CA ALA A 309 21.44 6.55 22.98
C ALA A 309 20.88 5.71 21.81
N TYR A 310 20.04 4.73 22.13
CA TYR A 310 19.62 3.71 21.17
C TYR A 310 18.81 4.26 20.00
N SER A 311 18.04 5.34 20.18
CA SER A 311 17.27 5.93 19.07
C SER A 311 18.15 6.51 17.95
N LEU A 312 19.44 6.76 18.24
CA LEU A 312 20.46 7.16 17.27
C LEU A 312 21.35 5.97 16.86
N ARG A 313 21.81 5.20 17.85
CA ARG A 313 22.79 4.13 17.63
C ARG A 313 22.21 2.86 17.01
N CYS A 314 20.95 2.56 17.28
CA CYS A 314 20.30 1.31 16.86
C CYS A 314 19.44 1.48 15.58
N ILE A 315 19.64 2.56 14.80
CA ILE A 315 18.88 2.82 13.57
C ILE A 315 18.93 1.60 12.62
N PRO A 316 20.09 1.02 12.28
CA PRO A 316 20.14 -0.13 11.38
C PRO A 316 19.43 -1.36 11.95
N GLN A 317 19.52 -1.58 13.25
CA GLN A 317 18.94 -2.75 13.93
C GLN A 317 17.41 -2.67 14.04
N VAL A 318 16.82 -1.47 13.97
CA VAL A 318 15.37 -1.25 14.07
C VAL A 318 14.73 -1.03 12.71
N LEU A 319 15.34 -0.24 11.83
CA LEU A 319 14.82 -0.04 10.47
C LEU A 319 15.11 -1.24 9.56
N GLY A 320 16.17 -2.02 9.84
CA GLY A 320 16.53 -3.19 9.05
C GLY A 320 15.40 -4.24 8.99
N PRO A 321 14.86 -4.70 10.13
CA PRO A 321 13.70 -5.60 10.14
C PRO A 321 12.45 -5.05 9.45
N ALA A 322 12.27 -3.72 9.39
CA ALA A 322 11.16 -3.12 8.65
C ALA A 322 11.34 -3.26 7.13
N TRP A 323 12.58 -3.16 6.63
CA TRP A 323 12.90 -3.51 5.25
C TRP A 323 12.70 -5.00 4.97
N ASP A 324 13.19 -5.88 5.86
CA ASP A 324 13.01 -7.33 5.70
C ASP A 324 11.49 -7.72 5.69
N ALA A 325 10.68 -7.07 6.54
CA ALA A 325 9.22 -7.25 6.56
C ALA A 325 8.53 -6.71 5.30
N LEU A 326 8.99 -5.57 4.78
CA LEU A 326 8.51 -5.00 3.53
C LEU A 326 8.83 -5.92 2.34
N ASP A 327 10.02 -6.49 2.28
CA ASP A 327 10.41 -7.42 1.22
C ASP A 327 9.52 -8.66 1.23
N PHE A 328 9.26 -9.22 2.42
CA PHE A 328 8.31 -10.33 2.59
C PHE A 328 6.90 -9.95 2.10
N ALA A 329 6.36 -8.83 2.57
CA ALA A 329 5.03 -8.38 2.18
C ALA A 329 4.91 -8.09 0.68
N SER A 330 5.96 -7.50 0.09
CA SER A 330 6.04 -7.21 -1.34
C SER A 330 6.05 -8.49 -2.17
N HIS A 331 6.77 -9.52 -1.73
CA HIS A 331 6.78 -10.83 -2.39
C HIS A 331 5.39 -11.49 -2.38
N VAL A 332 4.71 -11.46 -1.22
CA VAL A 332 3.35 -11.99 -1.08
C VAL A 332 2.37 -11.21 -1.98
N ALA A 333 2.41 -9.88 -1.94
CA ALA A 333 1.57 -9.03 -2.78
C ALA A 333 1.82 -9.27 -4.27
N LEU A 334 3.09 -9.34 -4.70
CA LEU A 334 3.47 -9.59 -6.09
C LEU A 334 2.96 -10.94 -6.61
N THR A 335 2.99 -11.96 -5.75
CA THR A 335 2.43 -13.27 -6.06
C THR A 335 0.91 -13.19 -6.22
N GLU A 336 0.22 -12.54 -5.29
CA GLU A 336 -1.24 -12.45 -5.27
C GLU A 336 -1.81 -11.66 -6.46
N ILE A 337 -1.21 -10.51 -6.82
CA ILE A 337 -1.72 -9.69 -7.94
C ILE A 337 -1.65 -10.42 -9.29
N ASN A 338 -0.89 -11.51 -9.36
CA ASN A 338 -0.74 -12.38 -10.53
C ASN A 338 -1.40 -13.76 -10.34
N ALA A 339 -2.20 -13.96 -9.29
CA ALA A 339 -2.87 -15.23 -9.00
C ALA A 339 -4.30 -15.31 -9.60
N ALA A 340 -4.76 -16.53 -9.88
CA ALA A 340 -6.18 -16.81 -10.12
C ALA A 340 -6.84 -17.09 -8.76
N THR A 341 -7.61 -16.12 -8.28
CA THR A 341 -8.17 -16.10 -6.91
C THR A 341 -9.68 -16.27 -6.87
N ASP A 342 -10.33 -16.48 -8.02
CA ASP A 342 -11.74 -16.85 -8.07
C ASP A 342 -11.93 -18.37 -8.00
N ASN A 343 -13.19 -18.80 -7.87
CA ASN A 343 -13.57 -20.20 -7.73
C ASN A 343 -14.95 -20.47 -8.34
N PRO A 344 -15.20 -21.65 -8.92
CA PRO A 344 -14.23 -22.70 -9.25
C PRO A 344 -13.28 -22.28 -10.37
N LEU A 345 -12.15 -22.99 -10.50
CA LEU A 345 -11.16 -22.78 -11.55
C LEU A 345 -11.27 -23.84 -12.65
N ILE A 346 -10.96 -23.43 -13.88
CA ILE A 346 -11.03 -24.23 -15.09
C ILE A 346 -9.62 -24.65 -15.53
N PHE A 347 -9.37 -25.95 -15.59
CA PHE A 347 -8.09 -26.54 -16.01
C PHE A 347 -8.32 -27.58 -17.10
N GLY A 348 -8.13 -27.20 -18.37
CA GLY A 348 -8.57 -28.04 -19.47
C GLY A 348 -10.07 -28.33 -19.32
N ASP A 349 -10.44 -29.61 -19.30
CA ASP A 349 -11.84 -30.06 -19.16
C ASP A 349 -12.32 -30.16 -17.70
N ASP A 350 -11.41 -30.00 -16.74
CA ASP A 350 -11.71 -30.08 -15.31
C ASP A 350 -12.21 -28.73 -14.76
N VAL A 351 -13.24 -28.82 -13.93
CA VAL A 351 -13.77 -27.70 -13.14
C VAL A 351 -13.55 -28.04 -11.67
N ILE A 352 -12.57 -27.36 -11.06
CA ILE A 352 -12.07 -27.71 -9.73
C ILE A 352 -12.47 -26.62 -8.75
N SER A 353 -13.19 -27.01 -7.70
CA SER A 353 -13.46 -26.14 -6.56
C SER A 353 -12.35 -26.25 -5.54
N GLY A 354 -11.79 -25.12 -5.14
CA GLY A 354 -10.77 -24.96 -4.11
C GLY A 354 -11.01 -23.71 -3.25
N GLY A 355 -9.94 -23.14 -2.71
CA GLY A 355 -9.99 -22.03 -1.74
C GLY A 355 -9.06 -20.86 -2.07
N ASN A 356 -8.69 -20.66 -3.33
CA ASN A 356 -7.74 -19.60 -3.74
C ASN A 356 -8.26 -18.17 -3.47
N PHE A 357 -9.53 -18.02 -3.11
CA PHE A 357 -10.12 -16.75 -2.69
C PHE A 357 -9.71 -16.32 -1.27
N HIS A 358 -9.06 -17.21 -0.51
CA HIS A 358 -8.74 -17.02 0.91
C HIS A 358 -7.43 -16.23 1.10
N GLY A 359 -7.55 -14.97 1.51
CA GLY A 359 -6.44 -14.01 1.63
C GLY A 359 -5.56 -14.15 2.88
N GLU A 360 -5.43 -15.35 3.44
CA GLU A 360 -4.56 -15.60 4.62
C GLU A 360 -3.13 -15.09 4.41
N PRO A 361 -2.47 -15.36 3.25
CA PRO A 361 -1.12 -14.85 3.01
C PRO A 361 -1.04 -13.32 3.11
N LEU A 362 -2.06 -12.63 2.56
CA LEU A 362 -2.14 -11.17 2.58
C LEU A 362 -2.32 -10.63 3.99
N GLY A 363 -3.18 -11.26 4.80
CA GLY A 363 -3.43 -10.87 6.18
C GLY A 363 -2.16 -10.98 7.03
N GLN A 364 -1.47 -12.11 6.96
CA GLN A 364 -0.23 -12.35 7.71
C GLN A 364 0.90 -11.42 7.28
N ALA A 365 1.03 -11.17 5.96
CA ALA A 365 1.99 -10.20 5.43
C ALA A 365 1.70 -8.77 5.92
N ALA A 366 0.44 -8.36 5.91
CA ALA A 366 0.03 -7.04 6.39
C ALA A 366 0.28 -6.88 7.90
N ASP A 367 -0.04 -7.90 8.70
CA ASP A 367 0.21 -7.90 10.14
C ASP A 367 1.71 -7.86 10.48
N PHE A 368 2.54 -8.60 9.75
CA PHE A 368 3.97 -8.55 9.99
C PHE A 368 4.54 -7.16 9.64
N LEU A 369 4.15 -6.60 8.49
CA LEU A 369 4.59 -5.27 8.08
C LEU A 369 4.11 -4.17 9.04
N LYS A 370 2.86 -4.24 9.51
CA LYS A 370 2.33 -3.22 10.43
C LYS A 370 3.13 -3.17 11.74
N ILE A 371 3.52 -4.33 12.28
CA ILE A 371 4.31 -4.42 13.52
C ILE A 371 5.65 -3.71 13.30
N ALA A 372 6.32 -4.00 12.17
CA ALA A 372 7.62 -3.42 11.88
C ALA A 372 7.54 -1.90 11.64
N LEU A 373 6.54 -1.41 10.89
CA LEU A 373 6.36 0.03 10.65
C LEU A 373 5.99 0.81 11.92
N SER A 374 5.25 0.19 12.84
CA SER A 374 4.97 0.77 14.17
C SER A 374 6.25 1.02 14.97
N GLU A 375 7.23 0.11 14.90
CA GLU A 375 8.53 0.30 15.56
C GLU A 375 9.37 1.40 14.92
N VAL A 376 9.29 1.57 13.59
CA VAL A 376 9.93 2.72 12.90
C VAL A 376 9.35 4.05 13.38
N ALA A 377 8.02 4.13 13.55
CA ALA A 377 7.37 5.32 14.09
C ALA A 377 7.82 5.57 15.54
N ALA A 378 7.89 4.53 16.37
CA ALA A 378 8.31 4.64 17.76
C ALA A 378 9.76 5.16 17.89
N ILE A 379 10.71 4.62 17.12
CA ILE A 379 12.10 5.09 17.20
C ILE A 379 12.28 6.50 16.61
N ALA A 380 11.50 6.88 15.58
CA ALA A 380 11.48 8.23 15.03
C ALA A 380 10.97 9.25 16.05
N GLU A 381 9.87 8.96 16.74
CA GLU A 381 9.37 9.82 17.82
C GLU A 381 10.40 9.95 18.96
N ARG A 382 11.14 8.88 19.30
CA ARG A 382 12.23 8.97 20.27
C ARG A 382 13.37 9.89 19.79
N ARG A 383 13.62 10.03 18.48
CA ARG A 383 14.56 11.03 17.95
C ARG A 383 13.99 12.45 18.04
N VAL A 384 12.70 12.64 17.76
CA VAL A 384 11.98 13.91 18.00
C VAL A 384 12.14 14.36 19.46
N TYR A 385 11.86 13.47 20.43
CA TYR A 385 12.08 13.76 21.85
C TYR A 385 13.50 14.22 22.14
N ARG A 386 14.50 13.53 21.56
CA ARG A 386 15.91 13.86 21.80
C ARG A 386 16.30 15.24 21.28
N LEU A 387 15.77 15.65 20.13
CA LEU A 387 15.99 16.98 19.55
C LEU A 387 15.38 18.09 20.41
N LEU A 388 14.18 17.85 20.96
CA LEU A 388 13.42 18.85 21.72
C LEU A 388 13.86 18.95 23.18
N SER A 389 14.37 17.88 23.78
CA SER A 389 14.78 17.89 25.18
C SER A 389 16.16 18.54 25.35
N GLY A 390 16.22 19.65 26.08
CA GLY A 390 17.46 20.36 26.42
C GLY A 390 18.48 19.52 27.20
N HIS A 391 18.06 18.39 27.77
CA HIS A 391 18.95 17.44 28.45
C HIS A 391 19.66 16.47 27.50
N THR A 392 19.13 16.30 26.29
CA THR A 392 19.59 15.25 25.36
C THR A 392 19.99 15.78 23.98
N ASN A 393 19.68 17.04 23.69
CA ASN A 393 19.87 17.68 22.38
C ASN A 393 21.26 18.34 22.20
N ASP A 394 22.19 18.06 23.12
CA ASP A 394 23.59 18.49 23.01
C ASP A 394 23.76 20.02 22.93
N GLY A 395 23.06 20.74 23.82
CA GLY A 395 23.22 22.18 24.00
C GLY A 395 22.36 23.06 23.09
N LEU A 396 21.36 22.47 22.39
CA LEU A 396 20.34 23.27 21.70
C LEU A 396 19.33 23.85 22.70
N PRO A 397 18.66 24.97 22.36
CA PRO A 397 17.56 25.48 23.16
C PRO A 397 16.48 24.41 23.40
N PRO A 398 15.92 24.29 24.61
CA PRO A 398 14.77 23.42 24.88
C PRO A 398 13.62 23.71 23.91
N MET A 399 12.95 22.65 23.45
CA MET A 399 11.86 22.69 22.47
C MET A 399 12.22 23.37 21.14
N LEU A 400 13.52 23.57 20.88
CA LEU A 400 14.04 24.26 19.70
C LEU A 400 13.47 25.67 19.53
N VAL A 401 13.22 26.36 20.65
CA VAL A 401 12.84 27.78 20.65
C VAL A 401 13.99 28.61 20.07
N ALA A 402 13.71 29.37 19.01
CA ALA A 402 14.73 30.09 18.25
C ALA A 402 15.44 31.20 19.05
N ASP A 403 14.69 31.90 19.90
CA ASP A 403 15.24 32.87 20.84
C ASP A 403 15.14 32.34 22.27
N PRO A 404 16.27 31.90 22.88
CA PRO A 404 16.28 31.39 24.25
C PRO A 404 15.75 32.38 25.29
N GLN A 405 15.79 33.70 25.03
CA GLN A 405 15.27 34.71 25.96
C GLN A 405 13.74 34.72 26.02
N LEU A 406 13.08 34.21 24.98
CA LEU A 406 11.63 34.09 24.88
C LEU A 406 11.12 32.70 25.26
N ALA A 407 12.00 31.79 25.71
CA ALA A 407 11.58 30.48 26.20
C ALA A 407 10.62 30.65 27.40
N GLY A 408 9.46 29.99 27.34
CA GLY A 408 8.38 30.13 28.33
C GLY A 408 7.29 31.12 27.92
N VAL A 409 7.61 32.11 27.08
CA VAL A 409 6.61 32.86 26.30
C VAL A 409 6.30 32.09 25.00
N ARG A 410 7.35 31.56 24.38
CA ARG A 410 7.30 30.65 23.24
C ARG A 410 7.51 29.21 23.72
N SER A 411 6.72 28.31 23.16
CA SER A 411 6.79 26.86 23.36
C SER A 411 7.61 26.17 22.27
N GLY A 412 7.88 26.84 21.15
CA GLY A 412 8.64 26.28 20.04
C GLY A 412 7.94 25.06 19.45
N LEU A 413 8.67 23.96 19.26
CA LEU A 413 8.15 22.75 18.63
C LEU A 413 7.58 21.73 19.63
N MET A 414 7.32 22.14 20.88
CA MET A 414 6.85 21.26 21.96
C MET A 414 5.68 20.36 21.55
N LEU A 415 4.63 20.94 20.96
CA LEU A 415 3.40 20.21 20.63
C LEU A 415 3.59 19.21 19.49
N LEU A 416 4.62 19.37 18.66
CA LEU A 416 4.93 18.39 17.62
C LEU A 416 5.31 17.04 18.23
N GLN A 417 5.99 17.06 19.38
CA GLN A 417 6.27 15.83 20.11
C GLN A 417 5.00 15.15 20.61
N TYR A 418 4.01 15.92 21.09
CA TYR A 418 2.78 15.37 21.65
C TYR A 418 1.97 14.71 20.55
N THR A 419 1.87 15.36 19.39
CA THR A 419 1.25 14.79 18.20
C THR A 419 1.97 13.50 17.78
N ALA A 420 3.30 13.50 17.66
CA ALA A 420 4.05 12.30 17.30
C ALA A 420 3.83 11.16 18.31
N ALA A 421 3.85 11.46 19.62
CA ALA A 421 3.61 10.47 20.67
C ALA A 421 2.19 9.88 20.60
N SER A 422 1.17 10.71 20.33
CA SER A 422 -0.22 10.25 20.15
C SER A 422 -0.32 9.26 18.99
N LEU A 423 0.28 9.58 17.84
CA LEU A 423 0.26 8.73 16.65
C LEU A 423 0.97 7.39 16.88
N VAL A 424 2.08 7.40 17.64
CA VAL A 424 2.78 6.16 18.02
C VAL A 424 1.90 5.28 18.93
N LEU A 425 1.18 5.86 19.89
CA LEU A 425 0.27 5.11 20.77
C LEU A 425 -0.92 4.50 19.98
N GLU A 426 -1.44 5.22 18.99
CA GLU A 426 -2.44 4.67 18.06
C GLU A 426 -1.86 3.48 17.28
N ASN A 427 -0.65 3.62 16.73
CA ASN A 427 0.03 2.54 16.00
C ASN A 427 0.25 1.30 16.87
N GLN A 428 0.59 1.46 18.16
CA GLN A 428 0.74 0.34 19.09
C GLN A 428 -0.57 -0.44 19.29
N THR A 429 -1.72 0.24 19.25
CA THR A 429 -3.03 -0.42 19.31
C THR A 429 -3.34 -1.15 18.00
N LEU A 430 -3.09 -0.47 16.87
CA LEU A 430 -3.33 -1.00 15.53
C LEU A 430 -2.42 -2.18 15.18
N ALA A 431 -1.23 -2.26 15.80
CA ALA A 431 -0.22 -3.29 15.58
C ALA A 431 -0.65 -4.71 16.01
N GLY A 432 -1.78 -4.85 16.71
CA GLY A 432 -2.35 -6.16 17.02
C GLY A 432 -2.63 -6.98 15.75
N PRO A 433 -2.32 -8.29 15.73
CA PRO A 433 -2.54 -9.11 14.54
C PRO A 433 -4.04 -9.33 14.31
N ASP A 434 -4.52 -8.84 13.17
CA ASP A 434 -5.91 -9.00 12.75
C ASP A 434 -6.14 -10.39 12.15
N SER A 435 -5.16 -10.93 11.41
CA SER A 435 -5.28 -12.21 10.72
C SER A 435 -5.27 -13.41 11.68
N ALA A 436 -4.80 -13.22 12.91
CA ALA A 436 -4.92 -14.21 13.97
C ALA A 436 -6.35 -14.33 14.55
N ARG A 437 -7.32 -13.53 14.07
CA ARG A 437 -8.70 -13.52 14.55
C ARG A 437 -9.66 -13.96 13.45
N SER A 438 -10.39 -15.03 13.72
CA SER A 438 -11.38 -15.61 12.83
C SER A 438 -12.71 -15.82 13.57
N LEU A 439 -13.83 -15.55 12.89
CA LEU A 439 -15.18 -15.92 13.36
C LEU A 439 -15.88 -16.70 12.24
N PRO A 440 -16.63 -17.76 12.58
CA PRO A 440 -17.38 -18.52 11.57
C PRO A 440 -18.56 -17.69 11.03
N THR A 441 -18.75 -17.72 9.73
CA THR A 441 -19.85 -17.07 9.00
C THR A 441 -20.63 -18.10 8.19
N SER A 442 -21.71 -17.66 7.52
CA SER A 442 -22.47 -18.50 6.58
C SER A 442 -22.93 -19.85 7.19
N ALA A 443 -23.46 -19.80 8.41
CA ALA A 443 -23.93 -20.97 9.18
C ALA A 443 -22.87 -22.08 9.37
N GLY A 444 -21.59 -21.70 9.45
CA GLY A 444 -20.47 -22.62 9.66
C GLY A 444 -19.91 -23.22 8.38
N GLN A 445 -20.37 -22.79 7.20
CA GLN A 445 -19.73 -23.16 5.93
C GLN A 445 -18.42 -22.40 5.71
N GLU A 446 -18.36 -21.15 6.16
CA GLU A 446 -17.15 -20.31 6.21
C GLU A 446 -16.67 -20.30 7.66
N ASP A 447 -16.17 -21.45 8.11
CA ASP A 447 -15.80 -21.71 9.51
C ASP A 447 -14.44 -21.13 9.92
N HIS A 448 -13.61 -20.77 8.94
CA HIS A 448 -12.34 -20.08 9.13
C HIS A 448 -12.20 -18.90 8.15
N ASN A 449 -11.86 -17.73 8.68
CA ASN A 449 -11.70 -16.49 7.93
C ASN A 449 -10.36 -15.82 8.26
N ALA A 450 -9.65 -15.36 7.23
CA ALA A 450 -8.35 -14.66 7.28
C ALA A 450 -8.38 -13.27 7.92
N ASN A 451 -9.53 -12.60 7.98
CA ASN A 451 -9.65 -11.19 8.41
C ASN A 451 -8.64 -10.23 7.74
N ALA A 452 -8.22 -10.53 6.51
CA ALA A 452 -7.10 -9.89 5.84
C ALA A 452 -7.40 -8.45 5.40
N THR A 453 -8.65 -8.12 5.11
CA THR A 453 -9.08 -6.75 4.79
C THR A 453 -8.91 -5.81 5.98
N THR A 454 -9.14 -6.28 7.20
CA THR A 454 -8.92 -5.48 8.42
C THR A 454 -7.42 -5.26 8.63
N ALA A 455 -6.61 -6.31 8.48
CA ALA A 455 -5.15 -6.24 8.58
C ALA A 455 -4.56 -5.17 7.66
N THR A 456 -4.95 -5.19 6.38
CA THR A 456 -4.49 -4.23 5.37
C THR A 456 -5.02 -2.81 5.62
N ARG A 457 -6.26 -2.64 6.09
CA ARG A 457 -6.77 -1.31 6.50
C ARG A 457 -6.04 -0.72 7.71
N HIS A 458 -5.65 -1.54 8.69
CA HIS A 458 -4.85 -1.08 9.81
C HIS A 458 -3.40 -0.78 9.40
N LEU A 459 -2.84 -1.54 8.45
CA LEU A 459 -1.55 -1.23 7.84
C LEU A 459 -1.53 0.17 7.18
N HIS A 460 -2.58 0.51 6.41
CA HIS A 460 -2.71 1.86 5.81
C HIS A 460 -2.74 2.97 6.86
N GLN A 461 -3.50 2.78 7.96
CA GLN A 461 -3.55 3.74 9.07
C GLN A 461 -2.18 3.90 9.77
N ILE A 462 -1.46 2.80 10.00
CA ILE A 462 -0.11 2.85 10.56
C ILE A 462 0.85 3.60 9.64
N LEU A 463 0.74 3.39 8.33
CA LEU A 463 1.59 4.05 7.34
C LEU A 463 1.31 5.55 7.25
N ASP A 464 0.05 5.96 7.33
CA ASP A 464 -0.37 7.37 7.46
C ASP A 464 0.26 8.02 8.69
N ASN A 465 0.14 7.36 9.84
CA ASN A 465 0.70 7.83 11.10
C ASN A 465 2.22 7.89 11.07
N LEU A 466 2.88 6.88 10.48
CA LEU A 466 4.33 6.85 10.31
C LEU A 466 4.81 8.02 9.44
N ALA A 467 4.17 8.29 8.31
CA ALA A 467 4.53 9.40 7.44
C ALA A 467 4.43 10.75 8.17
N ARG A 468 3.40 10.95 8.99
CA ARG A 468 3.27 12.15 9.84
C ARG A 468 4.38 12.25 10.89
N VAL A 469 4.74 11.14 11.54
CA VAL A 469 5.85 11.12 12.52
C VAL A 469 7.19 11.43 11.84
N VAL A 470 7.45 10.89 10.65
CA VAL A 470 8.67 11.18 9.88
C VAL A 470 8.69 12.65 9.42
N ALA A 471 7.56 13.20 8.99
CA ALA A 471 7.43 14.62 8.65
C ALA A 471 7.75 15.52 9.86
N ILE A 472 7.22 15.18 11.04
CA ILE A 472 7.56 15.87 12.30
C ILE A 472 9.05 15.78 12.61
N GLU A 473 9.67 14.60 12.43
CA GLU A 473 11.10 14.42 12.63
C GLU A 473 11.92 15.33 11.69
N LEU A 474 11.58 15.37 10.40
CA LEU A 474 12.23 16.24 9.42
C LEU A 474 12.14 17.72 9.81
N ILE A 475 10.97 18.18 10.24
CA ILE A 475 10.76 19.58 10.67
C ILE A 475 11.61 19.90 11.90
N CYS A 476 11.58 19.03 12.92
CA CYS A 476 12.36 19.20 14.15
C CYS A 476 13.88 19.15 13.86
N ALA A 477 14.33 18.21 13.04
CA ALA A 477 15.74 18.07 12.69
C ALA A 477 16.23 19.27 11.87
N ALA A 478 15.43 19.78 10.93
CA ALA A 478 15.79 20.97 10.16
C ALA A 478 15.88 22.23 11.04
N GLN A 479 14.91 22.43 11.95
CA GLN A 479 14.97 23.50 12.93
C GLN A 479 16.23 23.39 13.82
N ALA A 480 16.56 22.18 14.28
CA ALA A 480 17.75 21.93 15.08
C ALA A 480 19.05 22.22 14.32
N VAL A 481 19.11 21.86 13.03
CA VAL A 481 20.24 22.20 12.15
C VAL A 481 20.41 23.72 12.04
N ASP A 482 19.33 24.48 11.81
CA ASP A 482 19.39 25.95 11.71
C ASP A 482 19.96 26.59 12.97
N LEU A 483 19.47 26.16 14.13
CA LEU A 483 19.93 26.65 15.43
C LEU A 483 21.39 26.25 15.73
N ARG A 484 21.85 25.15 15.13
CA ARG A 484 23.21 24.65 15.30
C ARG A 484 24.21 25.38 14.39
N MET A 485 23.80 25.78 13.18
CA MET A 485 24.68 26.35 12.16
C MET A 485 25.64 27.43 12.68
N PRO A 486 25.23 28.40 13.53
CA PRO A 486 26.16 29.40 14.05
C PRO A 486 27.36 28.80 14.80
N SER A 487 27.15 27.72 15.55
CA SER A 487 28.20 27.02 16.30
C SER A 487 29.08 26.12 15.44
N MET A 488 28.64 25.80 14.23
CA MET A 488 29.33 24.91 13.27
C MET A 488 29.87 25.70 12.07
N LYS A 489 30.08 27.01 12.23
CA LYS A 489 30.53 27.89 11.15
C LYS A 489 31.82 27.35 10.51
N GLY A 490 31.81 27.20 9.19
CA GLY A 490 32.93 26.66 8.41
C GLY A 490 33.00 25.12 8.36
N GLN A 491 32.00 24.42 8.90
CA GLN A 491 31.87 22.97 8.81
C GLN A 491 30.64 22.60 7.95
N GLU A 492 30.78 21.55 7.15
CA GLU A 492 29.74 21.11 6.24
C GLU A 492 28.88 19.98 6.80
N LEU A 493 27.59 20.01 6.44
CA LEU A 493 26.70 18.86 6.58
C LEU A 493 27.10 17.77 5.57
N GLY A 494 26.65 16.54 5.80
CA GLY A 494 26.66 15.50 4.79
C GLY A 494 25.94 15.94 3.51
N LYS A 495 26.36 15.42 2.35
CA LYS A 495 25.75 15.80 1.05
C LYS A 495 24.25 15.50 1.01
N GLY A 496 23.87 14.31 1.48
CA GLY A 496 22.48 13.87 1.48
C GLY A 496 21.62 14.67 2.46
N THR A 497 22.10 14.84 3.69
CA THR A 497 21.43 15.60 4.74
C THR A 497 21.35 17.10 4.45
N ARG A 498 22.36 17.69 3.79
CA ARG A 498 22.27 19.05 3.23
C ARG A 498 21.07 19.18 2.28
N ALA A 499 20.96 18.26 1.31
CA ALA A 499 19.86 18.28 0.35
C ALA A 499 18.49 18.07 1.04
N ALA A 500 18.42 17.22 2.07
CA ALA A 500 17.21 17.04 2.88
C ALA A 500 16.83 18.30 3.65
N TRP A 501 17.79 18.93 4.32
CA TRP A 501 17.58 20.21 5.01
C TRP A 501 17.10 21.30 4.04
N ASP A 502 17.77 21.48 2.91
CA ASP A 502 17.38 22.46 1.87
C ASP A 502 15.95 22.22 1.37
N LEU A 503 15.58 20.95 1.18
CA LEU A 503 14.25 20.58 0.70
C LEU A 503 13.18 20.83 1.78
N VAL A 504 13.45 20.54 3.06
CA VAL A 504 12.55 20.92 4.16
C VAL A 504 12.38 22.44 4.19
N ARG A 505 13.46 23.22 4.17
CA ARG A 505 13.41 24.69 4.23
C ARG A 505 12.71 25.33 3.03
N SER A 506 12.71 24.67 1.87
CA SER A 506 11.93 25.12 0.71
C SER A 506 10.41 24.93 0.85
N GLN A 507 9.95 24.19 1.87
CA GLN A 507 8.54 23.83 2.07
C GLN A 507 8.01 24.24 3.44
N VAL A 508 8.88 24.28 4.45
CA VAL A 508 8.56 24.62 5.84
C VAL A 508 9.55 25.68 6.31
N PRO A 509 9.09 26.90 6.62
CA PRO A 509 9.97 27.99 7.02
C PRO A 509 10.66 27.70 8.36
N PHE A 510 11.76 28.40 8.62
CA PHE A 510 12.36 28.44 9.95
C PHE A 510 11.39 29.04 10.96
N ALA A 511 11.17 28.32 12.07
CA ALA A 511 10.26 28.75 13.11
C ALA A 511 10.95 29.76 14.04
N ALA A 512 11.10 30.99 13.56
CA ALA A 512 11.60 32.11 14.37
C ALA A 512 10.60 32.50 15.47
N GLU A 513 9.29 32.38 15.16
CA GLU A 513 8.16 32.67 16.04
C GLU A 513 7.19 31.48 16.06
N GLU A 514 6.14 31.57 16.90
CA GLU A 514 5.08 30.55 16.95
C GLU A 514 4.29 30.53 15.64
N MET A 515 4.03 29.33 15.12
CA MET A 515 3.23 29.14 13.90
C MET A 515 2.48 27.81 13.91
N PRO A 516 1.34 27.71 13.22
CA PRO A 516 0.66 26.44 13.03
C PRO A 516 1.48 25.52 12.11
N PHE A 517 1.67 24.26 12.51
CA PHE A 517 2.42 23.26 11.74
C PHE A 517 1.55 22.21 11.04
N SER A 518 0.24 22.17 11.33
CA SER A 518 -0.63 21.09 10.86
C SER A 518 -0.62 20.95 9.33
N GLU A 519 -0.73 22.05 8.58
CA GLU A 519 -0.71 22.03 7.11
C GLU A 519 0.65 21.57 6.59
N HIS A 520 1.75 22.10 7.14
CA HIS A 520 3.10 21.69 6.78
C HIS A 520 3.35 20.19 7.02
N ILE A 521 2.84 19.64 8.11
CA ILE A 521 2.97 18.21 8.44
C ILE A 521 2.17 17.36 7.46
N GLU A 522 0.90 17.71 7.19
CA GLU A 522 0.06 16.93 6.26
C GLU A 522 0.60 17.00 4.82
N GLU A 523 1.03 18.18 4.36
CA GLU A 523 1.64 18.32 3.02
C GLU A 523 2.94 17.52 2.88
N LEU A 524 3.81 17.60 3.88
CA LEU A 524 5.06 16.86 3.87
C LEU A 524 4.78 15.34 3.93
N ALA A 525 3.92 14.88 4.84
CA ALA A 525 3.54 13.48 4.96
C ALA A 525 2.95 12.91 3.65
N ALA A 526 2.09 13.68 2.97
CA ALA A 526 1.55 13.30 1.66
C ALA A 526 2.65 13.16 0.59
N LYS A 527 3.65 14.04 0.59
CA LYS A 527 4.82 13.97 -0.31
C LYS A 527 5.74 12.79 0.02
N LEU A 528 5.86 12.41 1.30
CA LEU A 528 6.59 11.22 1.72
C LEU A 528 5.91 9.94 1.18
N ARG A 529 4.59 9.81 1.36
CA ARG A 529 3.82 8.63 0.90
C ARG A 529 3.76 8.50 -0.62
N SER A 530 3.67 9.61 -1.34
CA SER A 530 3.58 9.61 -2.80
C SER A 530 4.94 9.48 -3.52
N GLY A 531 6.04 9.42 -2.77
CA GLY A 531 7.40 9.39 -3.33
C GLY A 531 7.89 10.73 -3.90
N GLN A 532 7.04 11.76 -3.94
CA GLN A 532 7.41 13.09 -4.45
C GLN A 532 8.57 13.72 -3.67
N TRP A 533 8.65 13.46 -2.36
CA TRP A 533 9.77 13.88 -1.53
C TRP A 533 11.11 13.30 -2.01
N LEU A 534 11.16 11.98 -2.28
CA LEU A 534 12.37 11.31 -2.75
C LEU A 534 12.75 11.72 -4.16
N GLN A 535 11.77 11.92 -5.05
CA GLN A 535 12.01 12.45 -6.39
C GLN A 535 12.64 13.84 -6.35
N ALA A 536 12.13 14.73 -5.49
CA ALA A 536 12.69 16.06 -5.28
C ALA A 536 14.10 16.02 -4.67
N LEU A 537 14.37 15.07 -3.77
CA LEU A 537 15.71 14.84 -3.22
C LEU A 537 16.70 14.36 -4.28
N HIS A 538 16.30 13.38 -5.10
CA HIS A 538 17.14 12.84 -6.16
C HIS A 538 17.55 13.94 -7.14
N HIS A 539 16.61 14.75 -7.61
CA HIS A 539 16.91 15.89 -8.49
C HIS A 539 17.92 16.87 -7.85
N ARG A 540 17.94 17.03 -6.53
CA ARG A 540 18.89 17.91 -5.84
C ARG A 540 20.28 17.30 -5.71
N LEU A 541 20.38 15.99 -5.62
CA LEU A 541 21.66 15.29 -5.46
C LEU A 541 22.40 15.11 -6.79
N GLY A 542 21.70 15.26 -7.92
CA GLY A 542 22.22 14.92 -9.25
C GLY A 542 22.37 13.41 -9.40
#